data_AF-A0A4V3RAG0-F1
#
_entry.id   AF-A0A4V3RAG0-F1
#
_cell.length_a   1.000
_cell.length_b   1.000
_cell.length_c   1.000
_cell.angle_alpha   90.00
_cell.angle_beta   90.00
_cell.angle_gamma   90.00
#
_symmetry.space_group_name_H-M   'P 1'
#
loop_
_entity.id
_entity.type
_entity.pdbx_description
1 polymer ?
#
loop_
_entity_poly.entity_id
_entity_poly.type
_entity_poly.pdbx_seq_one_letter_code
_entity_poly.pdbx_strand_id
1 'polypeptide(L)'
;MEGYAGVSCEGGIALADAGLQEKIKHSYPEKYEAFMKRREYMRKILGIRVSDEILPMGNADAYYKPFMLSTKALAVERADI
;
A
#
# COMPACT_ATOMS: atom_id res chain seq x y z
N MET A 1 21.35 4.28 -7.70
CA MET A 1 21.72 5.69 -7.98
C MET A 1 22.63 6.10 -6.86
N GLU A 2 23.83 6.61 -7.17
CA GLU A 2 24.81 6.98 -6.15
C GLU A 2 24.20 7.98 -5.14
N GLY A 3 24.36 7.73 -3.84
CA GLY A 3 23.88 8.62 -2.78
C GLY A 3 22.41 8.47 -2.33
N TYR A 4 21.64 7.52 -2.88
CA TYR A 4 20.30 7.20 -2.39
C TYR A 4 20.29 5.85 -1.66
N ALA A 5 19.59 5.78 -0.52
CA ALA A 5 19.32 4.51 0.14
C ALA A 5 18.45 3.60 -0.75
N GLY A 6 18.62 2.27 -0.63
CA GLY A 6 17.75 1.30 -1.28
C GLY A 6 16.35 1.32 -0.66
N VAL A 7 15.33 1.51 -1.48
CA VAL A 7 13.95 1.77 -1.02
C VAL A 7 12.94 1.11 -1.96
N SER A 8 11.89 0.54 -1.38
CA SER A 8 10.83 -0.17 -2.11
C SER A 8 9.44 0.30 -1.63
N CYS A 9 8.49 0.31 -2.57
CA CYS A 9 7.08 0.65 -2.37
C CYS A 9 6.19 -0.47 -2.90
N GLU A 10 6.44 -1.69 -2.46
CA GLU A 10 5.71 -2.86 -2.94
C GLU A 10 4.52 -3.20 -2.03
N GLY A 11 3.42 -3.59 -2.66
CA GLY A 11 2.17 -3.91 -2.00
C GLY A 11 1.28 -4.76 -2.91
N GLY A 12 0.58 -5.71 -2.31
CA GLY A 12 -0.32 -6.61 -3.04
C GLY A 12 -1.70 -6.01 -3.21
N ILE A 13 -2.30 -6.19 -4.40
CA ILE A 13 -3.71 -5.84 -4.64
C ILE A 13 -4.47 -7.07 -5.11
N ALA A 14 -5.74 -7.15 -4.73
CA ALA A 14 -6.69 -8.03 -5.37
C ALA A 14 -7.56 -7.23 -6.35
N LEU A 15 -7.82 -7.81 -7.52
CA LEU A 15 -8.78 -7.29 -8.49
C LEU A 15 -10.08 -8.07 -8.32
N ALA A 16 -11.16 -7.37 -7.98
CA ALA A 16 -12.44 -7.98 -7.69
C ALA A 16 -13.57 -7.13 -8.27
N ASP A 17 -14.39 -7.74 -9.13
CA ASP A 17 -15.64 -7.13 -9.58
C ASP A 17 -16.64 -6.99 -8.42
N ALA A 18 -17.77 -6.32 -8.69
CA ALA A 18 -18.81 -6.09 -7.69
C ALA A 18 -19.36 -7.40 -7.10
N GLY A 19 -19.48 -8.46 -7.90
CA GLY A 19 -20.01 -9.75 -7.43
C GLY A 19 -19.05 -10.47 -6.47
N LEU A 20 -17.76 -10.43 -6.76
CA LEU A 20 -16.72 -10.96 -5.87
C LEU A 20 -16.60 -10.10 -4.61
N GLN A 21 -16.70 -8.78 -4.72
CA GLN A 21 -16.70 -7.89 -3.56
C GLN A 21 -17.87 -8.17 -2.61
N GLU A 22 -19.07 -8.41 -3.13
CA GLU A 22 -20.22 -8.74 -2.29
C GLU A 22 -20.05 -10.09 -1.57
N LYS A 23 -19.49 -11.10 -2.26
CA LYS A 23 -19.13 -12.38 -1.62
C LYS A 23 -18.10 -12.19 -0.51
N ILE A 24 -17.07 -11.38 -0.73
CA ILE A 24 -16.05 -11.06 0.28
C ILE A 24 -16.69 -10.34 1.47
N LYS A 25 -17.57 -9.37 1.22
CA LYS A 25 -18.29 -8.63 2.25
C LYS A 25 -19.16 -9.54 3.12
N HIS A 26 -19.87 -10.49 2.51
CA HIS A 26 -20.70 -11.44 3.25
C HIS A 26 -19.86 -12.47 4.03
N SER A 27 -18.82 -13.04 3.42
CA SER A 27 -18.02 -14.10 4.04
C SER A 27 -16.95 -13.60 5.00
N TYR A 28 -16.42 -12.40 4.77
CA TYR A 28 -15.29 -11.81 5.50
C TYR A 28 -15.49 -10.28 5.70
N PRO A 29 -16.54 -9.85 6.42
CA PRO A 29 -16.91 -8.44 6.55
C PRO A 29 -15.77 -7.57 7.10
N GLU A 30 -15.02 -8.06 8.09
CA GLU A 30 -13.89 -7.32 8.67
C GLU A 30 -12.76 -7.05 7.66
N LYS A 31 -12.49 -8.01 6.75
CA LYS A 31 -11.49 -7.82 5.70
C LYS A 31 -11.98 -6.85 4.64
N TYR A 32 -13.26 -6.94 4.27
CA TYR A 32 -13.89 -5.98 3.37
C TYR A 32 -13.75 -4.55 3.89
N GLU A 33 -14.08 -4.32 5.17
CA GLU A 33 -13.92 -3.02 5.82
C GLU A 33 -12.45 -2.53 5.80
N ALA A 34 -11.49 -3.43 6.01
CA ALA A 34 -10.07 -3.09 5.91
C ALA A 34 -9.70 -2.63 4.49
N PHE A 35 -10.17 -3.32 3.44
CA PHE A 35 -9.95 -2.92 2.06
C PHE A 35 -10.54 -1.53 1.76
N MET A 36 -11.75 -1.26 2.24
CA MET A 36 -12.42 0.03 2.02
C MET A 36 -11.65 1.17 2.69
N LYS A 37 -11.26 1.00 3.96
CA LYS A 37 -10.47 2.00 4.70
C LYS A 37 -9.15 2.33 4.01
N ARG A 38 -8.45 1.31 3.51
CA ARG A 38 -7.18 1.49 2.78
C ARG A 38 -7.38 2.21 1.45
N ARG A 39 -8.39 1.81 0.69
CA ARG A 39 -8.73 2.48 -0.59
C ARG A 39 -9.11 3.93 -0.38
N GLU A 40 -9.87 4.22 0.68
CA GLU A 40 -10.20 5.59 1.08
C GLU A 40 -8.95 6.40 1.44
N TYR A 41 -8.03 5.82 2.22
CA TYR A 41 -6.75 6.44 2.55
C TYR A 41 -5.95 6.79 1.29
N MET A 42 -5.81 5.85 0.34
CA MET A 42 -5.10 6.08 -0.92
C MET A 42 -5.73 7.24 -1.71
N ARG A 43 -7.07 7.30 -1.79
CA ARG A 43 -7.78 8.34 -2.54
C ARG A 43 -7.75 9.70 -1.85
N LYS A 44 -8.00 9.75 -0.54
CA LYS A 44 -8.21 11.00 0.21
C LYS A 44 -6.92 11.58 0.79
N ILE A 45 -5.98 10.74 1.23
CA ILE A 45 -4.76 11.18 1.90
C ILE A 45 -3.57 11.19 0.94
N LEU A 46 -3.39 10.11 0.17
CA LEU A 46 -2.29 10.04 -0.80
C LEU A 46 -2.62 10.72 -2.13
N GLY A 47 -3.89 11.01 -2.40
CA GLY A 47 -4.33 11.64 -3.65
C GLY A 47 -4.25 10.72 -4.88
N ILE A 48 -4.18 9.41 -4.68
CA ILE A 48 -4.04 8.41 -5.74
C ILE A 48 -5.43 8.01 -6.25
N ARG A 49 -5.62 8.10 -7.57
CA ARG A 49 -6.84 7.59 -8.22
C ARG A 49 -6.75 6.07 -8.31
N VAL A 50 -7.62 5.39 -7.56
CA VAL A 50 -7.71 3.92 -7.51
C VAL A 50 -9.10 3.50 -7.99
N SER A 51 -9.22 2.47 -8.83
CA SER A 51 -10.53 1.92 -9.27
C SER A 51 -11.29 1.27 -8.10
N ASP A 52 -12.61 1.18 -8.20
CA ASP A 52 -13.44 0.46 -7.21
C ASP A 52 -13.23 -1.06 -7.25
N GLU A 53 -12.61 -1.61 -8.29
CA GLU A 53 -12.30 -3.04 -8.39
C GLU A 53 -11.01 -3.42 -7.65
N ILE A 54 -10.20 -2.43 -7.26
CA ILE A 54 -8.93 -2.65 -6.56
C ILE A 54 -9.19 -2.73 -5.06
N LEU A 55 -8.75 -3.85 -4.46
CA LEU A 55 -8.76 -4.11 -3.02
C LEU A 55 -7.32 -4.14 -2.48
N PRO A 56 -6.87 -3.13 -1.73
CA PRO A 56 -5.52 -3.08 -1.18
C PRO A 56 -5.33 -4.11 -0.06
N MET A 57 -4.40 -5.04 -0.24
CA MET A 57 -4.20 -6.17 0.68
C MET A 57 -3.35 -5.79 1.90
N GLY A 58 -2.45 -4.83 1.74
CA GLY A 58 -1.53 -4.35 2.77
C GLY A 58 -1.97 -3.04 3.42
N ASN A 59 -1.40 -2.74 4.58
CA ASN A 59 -1.58 -1.46 5.29
C ASN A 59 -0.63 -0.36 4.78
N ALA A 60 0.37 -0.71 3.98
CA ALA A 60 1.36 0.20 3.41
C ALA A 60 1.31 0.26 1.88
N ASP A 61 0.23 -0.25 1.26
CA ASP A 61 0.07 -0.21 -0.20
C ASP A 61 0.08 1.25 -0.67
N ALA A 62 0.94 1.51 -1.66
CA ALA A 62 1.23 2.85 -2.20
C ALA A 62 1.69 3.89 -1.17
N TYR A 63 2.02 3.49 0.06
CA TYR A 63 2.60 4.38 1.06
C TYR A 63 4.13 4.36 0.95
N TYR A 64 4.68 5.51 0.55
CA TYR A 64 6.11 5.73 0.55
C TYR A 64 6.52 6.62 1.71
N LYS A 65 7.41 6.12 2.58
CA LYS A 65 7.81 6.89 3.76
C LYS A 65 8.51 8.19 3.35
N PRO A 66 8.23 9.31 4.06
CA PRO A 66 8.97 10.56 3.85
C PRO A 66 10.49 10.36 3.92
N PHE A 67 11.22 11.12 3.11
CA PHE A 67 12.69 11.12 3.04
C PHE A 67 13.35 9.82 2.55
N MET A 68 12.59 8.79 2.16
CA MET A 68 13.14 7.59 1.51
C MET A 68 13.84 7.88 0.17
N LEU A 69 13.48 8.98 -0.52
CA LEU A 69 14.23 9.52 -1.67
C LEU A 69 15.14 10.70 -1.28
N SER A 70 15.51 10.85 -0.01
CA SER A 70 16.44 11.90 0.39
C SER A 70 17.87 11.37 0.31
N THR A 71 18.76 12.11 -0.33
CA THR A 71 20.21 11.88 -0.27
C THR A 71 20.81 12.20 1.11
N LYS A 72 19.98 12.74 2.03
CA LYS A 72 20.35 13.07 3.40
C LYS A 72 19.75 12.09 4.42
N ALA A 73 19.07 11.03 3.98
CA ALA A 73 18.51 10.03 4.89
C ALA A 73 19.63 9.13 5.45
N LEU A 74 19.51 8.77 6.73
CA LEU A 74 20.44 7.83 7.37
C LEU A 74 20.18 6.41 6.82
N ALA A 75 21.14 5.84 6.10
CA ALA A 75 21.13 4.44 5.71
C ALA A 75 21.85 3.62 6.80
N VAL A 76 21.23 2.50 7.21
CA VAL A 76 21.88 1.53 8.10
C VAL A 76 22.29 0.34 7.25
N GLU A 77 23.58 0.13 7.10
CA GLU A 77 24.12 -1.07 6.46
C GLU A 77 24.34 -2.17 7.50
N ARG A 78 24.15 -3.42 7.07
CA ARG A 78 24.46 -4.57 7.91
C ARG A 78 25.99 -4.61 8.06
N ALA A 79 26.47 -4.57 9.30
CA ALA A 79 27.88 -4.83 9.57
C ALA A 79 28.14 -6.31 9.31
N ASP A 80 29.11 -6.60 8.45
CA ASP A 80 29.65 -7.96 8.30
C ASP A 80 30.34 -8.34 9.62
N ILE A 81 29.83 -9.41 10.26
CA ILE A 81 30.44 -10.09 11.40
C ILE A 81 30.96 -11.43 10.89
#